data_AF-A0A508TCC6-F1
#
_entry.id   AF-A0A508TCC6-F1
#
_cell.length_a   1.000
_cell.length_b   1.000
_cell.length_c   1.000
_cell.angle_alpha   90.00
_cell.angle_beta   90.00
_cell.angle_gamma   90.00
#
_symmetry.space_group_name_H-M   'P 1'
#
loop_
_entity.id
_entity.type
_entity.pdbx_description
1 polymer ?
#
loop_
_entity_poly.entity_id
_entity_poly.type
_entity_poly.pdbx_seq_one_letter_code
_entity_poly.pdbx_strand_id
1 'polypeptide(L)'
;MCLLGPIPPRTPGRSDAQVPSDAARGVCKYGRIPFVYFYQDGATADPAFGLLDIEIAIQRRGPGLFACEIYAIGDGYQSGHGASEPEPLVFELRGRGRTIAKAEWRYPIILSGHMDALTYSIPLALSDEAFELLDRILVPPARARVTVCLE
;
A
#
# COMPACT_ATOMS: atom_id res chain seq x y z
N MET A 1 -1.99 10.42 1.22
CA MET A 1 -1.86 10.74 -0.23
C MET A 1 -0.38 10.82 -0.57
N CYS A 2 0.03 10.39 -1.75
CA CYS A 2 1.37 10.63 -2.29
C CYS A 2 1.31 10.98 -3.78
N LEU A 3 2.33 11.68 -4.29
CA LEU A 3 2.50 11.90 -5.73
C LEU A 3 3.21 10.69 -6.36
N LEU A 4 2.89 10.43 -7.62
CA LEU A 4 3.56 9.43 -8.42
C LEU A 4 4.75 10.05 -9.17
N GLY A 5 5.87 9.33 -9.18
CA GLY A 5 7.11 9.72 -9.83
C GLY A 5 7.89 8.52 -10.35
N PRO A 6 9.16 8.71 -10.74
CA PRO A 6 10.03 7.62 -11.16
C PRO A 6 10.35 6.69 -9.96
N ILE A 7 10.71 5.44 -10.28
CA ILE A 7 11.23 4.51 -9.27
C ILE A 7 12.53 5.09 -8.68
N PRO A 8 12.70 5.15 -7.35
CA PRO A 8 13.96 5.57 -6.75
C PRO A 8 15.09 4.59 -7.11
N PRO A 9 16.36 5.01 -7.04
CA PRO A 9 17.49 4.09 -7.20
C PRO A 9 17.36 2.92 -6.22
N ARG A 10 17.47 1.69 -6.73
CA ARG A 10 17.44 0.50 -5.87
C ARG A 10 18.69 0.49 -4.99
N THR A 11 18.50 0.42 -3.69
CA THR A 11 19.60 0.22 -2.74
C THR A 11 20.17 -1.19 -2.92
N PRO A 12 21.43 -1.34 -3.35
CA PRO A 12 22.04 -2.66 -3.47
C PRO A 12 22.09 -3.34 -2.09
N GLY A 13 21.72 -4.62 -2.03
CA GLY A 13 21.79 -5.41 -0.79
C GLY A 13 20.69 -5.15 0.24
N ARG A 14 19.62 -4.41 -0.10
CA ARG A 14 18.41 -4.34 0.73
C ARG A 14 17.85 -5.76 0.90
N SER A 15 17.58 -6.17 2.14
CA SER A 15 17.14 -7.53 2.48
C SER A 15 15.62 -7.74 2.32
N ASP A 16 14.87 -6.65 2.37
CA ASP A 16 13.42 -6.61 2.20
C ASP A 16 13.03 -6.43 0.73
N ALA A 17 11.80 -6.86 0.41
CA ALA A 17 11.25 -6.76 -0.93
C ALA A 17 11.13 -5.28 -1.37
N GLN A 18 11.26 -5.05 -2.68
CA GLN A 18 11.11 -3.73 -3.29
C GLN A 18 10.05 -3.80 -4.39
N VAL A 19 9.29 -2.71 -4.56
CA VAL A 19 8.35 -2.57 -5.67
C VAL A 19 8.81 -1.49 -6.67
N PRO A 20 8.63 -1.70 -7.99
CA PRO A 20 8.15 -2.94 -8.59
C PRO A 20 9.13 -4.09 -8.38
N SER A 21 8.65 -5.33 -8.32
CA SER A 21 9.51 -6.52 -8.13
C SER A 21 10.57 -6.62 -9.24
N ASP A 22 10.19 -6.28 -10.47
CA ASP A 22 11.05 -6.30 -11.65
C ASP A 22 10.86 -5.03 -12.49
N ALA A 23 11.77 -4.07 -12.31
CA ALA A 23 11.75 -2.80 -13.02
C ALA A 23 12.01 -2.92 -14.52
N ALA A 24 12.57 -4.04 -15.00
CA ALA A 24 12.88 -4.22 -16.43
C ALA A 24 11.64 -4.56 -17.27
N ARG A 25 10.52 -4.95 -16.65
CA ARG A 25 9.31 -5.40 -17.34
C ARG A 25 8.50 -4.30 -18.03
N GLY A 26 8.80 -3.03 -17.77
CA GLY A 26 8.14 -1.91 -18.43
C GLY A 26 8.09 -0.65 -17.58
N VAL A 27 7.53 0.40 -18.18
CA VAL A 27 7.36 1.72 -17.55
C VAL A 27 6.58 1.59 -16.25
N CYS A 28 7.03 2.32 -15.23
CA CYS A 28 6.50 2.25 -13.88
C CYS A 28 6.29 3.66 -13.32
N LYS A 29 5.18 3.84 -12.60
CA LYS A 29 4.92 5.00 -11.75
C LYS A 29 4.98 4.55 -10.30
N TYR A 30 5.81 5.21 -9.51
CA TYR A 30 6.09 4.85 -8.12
C TYR A 30 5.62 5.94 -7.17
N GLY A 31 5.10 5.55 -6.00
CA GLY A 31 4.81 6.45 -4.90
C GLY A 31 5.03 5.78 -3.55
N ARG A 32 5.25 6.59 -2.52
CA ARG A 32 5.41 6.10 -1.14
C ARG A 32 4.49 6.85 -0.20
N ILE A 33 3.81 6.11 0.67
CA ILE A 33 3.03 6.64 1.80
C ILE A 33 3.78 6.21 3.07
N PRO A 34 4.24 7.17 3.90
CA PRO A 34 5.16 6.84 4.99
C PRO A 34 4.50 6.00 6.08
N PHE A 35 3.24 6.28 6.41
CA PHE A 35 2.50 5.57 7.44
C PHE A 35 0.99 5.61 7.15
N VAL A 36 0.33 4.50 7.48
CA VAL A 36 -1.12 4.40 7.67
C VAL A 36 -1.35 3.77 9.03
N TYR A 37 -1.88 4.55 9.96
CA TYR A 37 -2.18 4.11 11.31
C TYR A 37 -3.68 3.92 11.51
N PHE A 38 -4.02 2.90 12.28
CA PHE A 38 -5.37 2.64 12.73
C PHE A 38 -5.46 3.01 14.20
N TYR A 39 -6.44 3.86 14.52
CA TYR A 39 -6.71 4.31 15.87
C TYR A 39 -8.02 3.69 16.34
N GLN A 40 -8.12 3.40 17.64
CA GLN A 40 -9.41 3.11 18.24
C GLN A 40 -10.32 4.34 18.13
N ASP A 41 -11.61 4.13 17.88
CA ASP A 41 -12.58 5.23 17.80
C ASP A 41 -12.51 6.09 19.07
N GLY A 42 -12.28 7.40 18.88
CA GLY A 42 -12.15 8.38 19.95
C GLY A 42 -10.74 8.53 20.55
N ALA A 43 -9.78 7.69 20.16
CA ALA A 43 -8.37 7.83 20.54
C ALA A 43 -7.60 8.63 19.47
N THR A 44 -6.69 9.50 19.91
CA THR A 44 -5.88 10.36 19.00
C THR A 44 -4.38 10.27 19.23
N ALA A 45 -3.94 9.63 20.31
CA ALA A 45 -2.53 9.61 20.71
C ALA A 45 -1.82 8.33 20.28
N ASP A 46 -2.43 7.17 20.54
CA ASP A 46 -1.78 5.88 20.35
C ASP A 46 -2.46 5.08 19.22
N PRO A 47 -1.74 4.76 18.14
CA PRO A 47 -2.25 3.84 17.13
C PRO A 47 -2.36 2.44 17.74
N ALA A 48 -3.40 1.69 17.36
CA ALA A 48 -3.51 0.28 17.72
C ALA A 48 -2.59 -0.58 16.84
N PHE A 49 -2.41 -0.23 15.57
CA PHE A 49 -1.42 -0.82 14.68
C PHE A 49 -1.29 0.06 13.44
N GLY A 50 -0.34 -0.26 12.57
CA GLY A 50 -0.16 0.44 11.31
C GLY A 50 0.58 -0.34 10.25
N LEU A 51 0.66 0.32 9.10
CA LEU A 51 1.48 -0.05 7.96
C LEU A 51 2.48 1.08 7.74
N LEU A 52 3.77 0.75 7.80
CA LEU A 52 4.86 1.67 7.57
C LEU A 52 5.41 1.49 6.16
N ASP A 53 5.99 2.55 5.63
CA ASP A 53 6.76 2.53 4.39
C ASP A 53 6.04 1.84 3.23
N ILE A 54 4.78 2.25 3.03
CA ILE A 54 3.95 1.69 1.96
C ILE A 54 4.47 2.21 0.63
N GLU A 55 5.26 1.38 -0.03
CA GLU A 55 5.75 1.59 -1.38
C GLU A 55 4.74 1.03 -2.37
N ILE A 56 4.44 1.78 -3.43
CA ILE A 56 3.43 1.42 -4.42
C ILE A 56 4.02 1.65 -5.81
N ALA A 57 3.94 0.62 -6.65
CA ALA A 57 4.37 0.67 -8.04
C ALA A 57 3.22 0.29 -8.97
N ILE A 58 2.89 1.16 -9.91
CA ILE A 58 1.96 0.89 -11.01
C ILE A 58 2.81 0.63 -12.24
N GLN A 59 2.91 -0.64 -12.65
CA GLN A 59 3.79 -1.05 -13.73
C GLN A 59 3.02 -1.56 -14.93
N ARG A 60 3.39 -1.07 -16.12
CA ARG A 60 2.96 -1.64 -17.39
C ARG A 60 3.70 -2.97 -17.63
N ARG A 61 2.94 -4.04 -17.84
CA ARG A 61 3.42 -5.41 -18.11
C ARG A 61 3.32 -5.81 -19.57
N GLY A 62 2.54 -5.06 -20.35
CA GLY A 62 2.29 -5.27 -21.76
C GLY A 62 1.23 -4.28 -22.26
N PRO A 63 0.81 -4.36 -23.53
CA PRO A 63 -0.29 -3.55 -24.04
C PRO A 63 -1.58 -3.81 -23.24
N GLY A 64 -2.15 -2.77 -22.61
CA GLY A 64 -3.37 -2.88 -21.79
C GLY A 64 -3.24 -3.72 -20.52
N LEU A 65 -2.03 -4.17 -20.16
CA LEU A 65 -1.77 -5.00 -18.99
C LEU A 65 -0.96 -4.21 -17.96
N PHE A 66 -1.57 -3.96 -16.80
CA PHE A 66 -0.97 -3.21 -15.71
C PHE A 66 -1.06 -4.00 -14.41
N ALA A 67 -0.12 -3.76 -13.50
CA ALA A 67 -0.14 -4.31 -12.15
C ALA A 67 0.07 -3.20 -11.12
N CYS A 68 -0.68 -3.26 -10.02
CA CYS A 68 -0.37 -2.54 -8.79
C CYS A 68 0.42 -3.49 -7.89
N GLU A 69 1.66 -3.14 -7.59
CA GLU A 69 2.47 -3.81 -6.59
C GLU A 69 2.59 -2.92 -5.36
N ILE A 70 2.43 -3.51 -4.19
CA ILE A 70 2.54 -2.84 -2.91
C ILE A 70 3.53 -3.62 -2.05
N TYR A 71 4.37 -2.88 -1.36
CA TYR A 71 5.20 -3.36 -0.27
C TYR A 71 4.95 -2.46 0.95
N ALA A 72 4.86 -3.05 2.14
CA ALA A 72 4.77 -2.31 3.39
C ALA A 72 5.38 -3.13 4.53
N ILE A 73 5.67 -2.47 5.65
CA ILE A 73 5.96 -3.14 6.92
C ILE A 73 4.71 -3.08 7.81
N GLY A 74 4.22 -4.24 8.26
CA GLY A 74 3.25 -4.29 9.34
C GLY A 74 3.91 -3.95 10.67
N ASP A 75 3.32 -3.04 11.43
CA ASP A 75 3.80 -2.61 12.74
C ASP A 75 2.62 -2.61 13.74
N GLY A 76 2.61 -3.58 14.66
CA GLY A 76 1.56 -3.68 15.68
C GLY A 76 1.97 -2.99 16.98
N TYR A 77 1.06 -2.23 17.58
CA TYR A 77 1.23 -1.57 18.87
C TYR A 77 0.26 -2.24 19.87
N GLN A 78 0.69 -2.52 21.11
CA GLN A 78 -0.10 -3.19 22.17
C GLN A 78 -0.29 -4.71 21.98
N SER A 79 -0.20 -5.48 23.08
CA SER A 79 -0.35 -6.95 23.11
C SER A 79 -1.61 -7.45 22.40
N GLY A 80 -1.50 -7.80 21.12
CA GLY A 80 -2.66 -8.03 20.26
C GLY A 80 -2.32 -8.12 18.77
N HIS A 81 -3.34 -7.98 17.93
CA HIS A 81 -3.18 -7.98 16.48
C HIS A 81 -4.24 -7.15 15.74
N GLY A 82 -3.86 -6.62 14.58
CA GLY A 82 -4.73 -5.88 13.65
C GLY A 82 -5.07 -6.70 12.40
N ALA A 83 -6.27 -6.55 11.85
CA ALA A 83 -6.69 -7.22 10.62
C ALA A 83 -7.50 -6.29 9.70
N SER A 84 -7.42 -6.53 8.39
CA SER A 84 -8.15 -5.79 7.33
C SER A 84 -9.65 -6.09 7.27
N GLU A 85 -10.25 -6.39 8.41
CA GLU A 85 -11.69 -6.61 8.55
C GLU A 85 -12.33 -5.41 9.25
N PRO A 86 -13.52 -4.95 8.85
CA PRO A 86 -14.38 -5.55 7.83
C PRO A 86 -13.95 -5.20 6.38
N GLU A 87 -13.17 -4.14 6.19
CA GLU A 87 -12.91 -3.57 4.87
C GLU A 87 -11.43 -3.55 4.47
N PRO A 88 -11.13 -3.74 3.17
CA PRO A 88 -9.76 -3.65 2.66
C PRO A 88 -9.23 -2.22 2.76
N LEU A 89 -7.90 -2.09 2.72
CA LEU A 89 -7.28 -0.81 2.40
C LEU A 89 -7.45 -0.53 0.90
N VAL A 90 -8.01 0.64 0.56
CA VAL A 90 -8.22 1.05 -0.82
C VAL A 90 -7.14 2.03 -1.25
N PHE A 91 -6.52 1.79 -2.40
CA PHE A 91 -5.61 2.73 -3.05
C PHE A 91 -6.30 3.31 -4.27
N GLU A 92 -6.73 4.56 -4.16
CA GLU A 92 -7.31 5.31 -5.28
C GLU A 92 -6.18 5.89 -6.14
N LEU A 93 -6.05 5.34 -7.35
CA LEU A 93 -5.11 5.81 -8.36
C LEU A 93 -5.78 6.97 -9.10
N ARG A 94 -5.25 8.18 -8.91
CA ARG A 94 -5.89 9.42 -9.35
C ARG A 94 -5.08 10.12 -10.44
N GLY A 95 -5.81 10.87 -11.26
CA GLY A 95 -5.29 11.72 -12.31
C GLY A 95 -6.32 12.76 -12.72
N ARG A 96 -5.88 13.98 -13.01
CA ARG A 96 -6.78 15.11 -13.37
C ARG A 96 -7.92 15.32 -12.36
N GLY A 97 -7.64 15.16 -11.07
CA GLY A 97 -8.61 15.40 -9.99
C GLY A 97 -9.69 14.32 -9.80
N ARG A 98 -9.66 13.21 -10.53
CA ARG A 98 -10.62 12.09 -10.38
C ARG A 98 -9.92 10.75 -10.11
N THR A 99 -10.68 9.78 -9.62
CA THR A 99 -10.22 8.39 -9.49
C THR A 99 -10.28 7.72 -10.86
N ILE A 100 -9.16 7.16 -11.29
CA ILE A 100 -9.00 6.48 -12.58
C ILE A 100 -9.10 4.97 -12.40
N ALA A 101 -8.48 4.44 -11.34
CA ALA A 101 -8.55 3.04 -10.95
C ALA A 101 -8.43 2.89 -9.43
N LYS A 102 -8.73 1.69 -8.93
CA LYS A 102 -8.58 1.32 -7.52
C LYS A 102 -7.84 0.00 -7.40
N ALA A 103 -7.01 -0.12 -6.37
CA ALA A 103 -6.50 -1.39 -5.88
C ALA A 103 -7.03 -1.61 -4.46
N GLU A 104 -7.52 -2.81 -4.16
CA GLU A 104 -8.08 -3.17 -2.85
C GLU A 104 -7.22 -4.23 -2.20
N TRP A 105 -6.63 -3.90 -1.06
CA TRP A 105 -5.73 -4.81 -0.36
C TRP A 105 -6.32 -5.24 0.98
N ARG A 106 -6.68 -6.52 1.08
CA ARG A 106 -6.89 -7.20 2.36
C ARG A 106 -5.55 -7.69 2.89
N TYR A 107 -4.86 -6.82 3.64
CA TYR A 107 -3.59 -7.16 4.26
C TYR A 107 -3.78 -8.27 5.32
N PRO A 108 -2.77 -9.15 5.51
CA PRO A 108 -2.82 -10.21 6.51
C PRO A 108 -2.82 -9.65 7.93
N ILE A 109 -2.98 -10.52 8.93
CA ILE A 109 -2.92 -10.13 10.33
C ILE A 109 -1.56 -9.49 10.63
N ILE A 110 -1.59 -8.33 11.28
CA ILE A 110 -0.41 -7.60 11.77
C ILE A 110 -0.29 -7.88 13.25
N LEU A 111 0.82 -8.51 13.66
CA LEU A 111 1.07 -8.89 15.04
C LEU A 111 1.81 -7.78 15.79
N SER A 112 1.41 -7.52 17.03
CA SER A 112 2.16 -6.62 17.90
C SER A 112 3.54 -7.16 18.24
N GLY A 113 4.54 -6.29 18.26
CA GLY A 113 5.93 -6.65 18.55
C GLY A 113 6.66 -7.35 17.40
N HIS A 114 6.03 -7.41 16.21
CA HIS A 114 6.62 -7.94 14.99
C HIS A 114 6.69 -6.87 13.91
N MET A 115 7.78 -6.88 13.14
CA MET A 115 7.92 -6.09 11.92
C MET A 115 7.90 -7.04 10.72
N ASP A 116 6.72 -7.20 10.13
CA ASP A 116 6.52 -8.14 9.03
C ASP A 116 6.53 -7.44 7.68
N ALA A 117 7.37 -7.92 6.76
CA ALA A 117 7.37 -7.46 5.38
C ALA A 117 6.15 -8.02 4.63
N LEU A 118 5.28 -7.12 4.20
CA LEU A 118 4.05 -7.46 3.49
C LEU A 118 4.18 -7.06 2.03
N THR A 119 3.85 -7.98 1.13
CA THR A 119 3.77 -7.69 -0.32
C THR A 119 2.41 -8.03 -0.86
N TYR A 120 1.98 -7.29 -1.87
CA TYR A 120 0.72 -7.48 -2.55
C TYR A 120 0.84 -7.12 -4.02
N SER A 121 0.18 -7.87 -4.89
CA SER A 121 0.18 -7.63 -6.33
C SER A 121 -1.18 -7.97 -6.91
N ILE A 122 -1.75 -7.05 -7.66
CA ILE A 122 -3.04 -7.22 -8.33
C ILE A 122 -2.96 -6.66 -9.76
N PRO A 123 -3.55 -7.34 -10.76
CA PRO A 123 -3.75 -6.73 -12.07
C PRO A 123 -4.65 -5.49 -11.98
N LEU A 124 -4.36 -4.49 -12.80
CA LEU A 124 -5.19 -3.30 -12.94
C LEU A 124 -5.76 -3.25 -14.36
N ALA A 125 -7.09 -3.12 -14.45
CA ALA A 125 -7.76 -2.76 -15.69
C ALA A 125 -7.55 -1.26 -15.95
N LEU A 126 -6.58 -0.93 -16.80
CA LEU A 126 -6.22 0.43 -17.20
C LEU A 126 -5.95 0.44 -18.70
N SER A 127 -6.34 1.52 -19.38
CA SER A 127 -5.82 1.81 -20.73
C SER A 127 -4.46 2.51 -20.62
N ASP A 128 -3.71 2.53 -21.72
CA ASP A 128 -2.43 3.25 -21.79
C ASP A 128 -2.64 4.75 -21.53
N GLU A 129 -3.68 5.36 -22.08
CA GLU A 129 -4.00 6.77 -21.84
C GLU A 129 -4.35 7.02 -20.36
N ALA A 130 -5.13 6.12 -19.75
CA ALA A 130 -5.48 6.22 -18.35
C ALA A 130 -4.23 6.11 -17.44
N PHE A 131 -3.31 5.22 -17.78
CA PHE A 131 -2.02 5.10 -17.09
C PHE A 131 -1.21 6.39 -17.17
N GLU A 132 -1.12 7.02 -18.35
CA GLU A 132 -0.40 8.28 -18.51
C GLU A 132 -0.97 9.42 -17.65
N LEU A 133 -2.28 9.41 -17.39
CA LEU A 133 -2.93 10.42 -16.55
C LEU A 133 -2.67 10.27 -15.04
N LEU A 134 -2.21 9.11 -14.57
CA LEU A 134 -1.97 8.88 -13.15
C LEU A 134 -0.89 9.82 -12.61
N ASP A 135 -1.21 10.58 -11.56
CA ASP A 135 -0.30 11.56 -10.93
C ASP A 135 -0.17 11.41 -9.41
N ARG A 136 -1.10 10.70 -8.76
CA ARG A 136 -1.12 10.56 -7.30
C ARG A 136 -1.88 9.32 -6.86
N ILE A 137 -1.61 8.90 -5.63
CA ILE A 137 -2.38 7.87 -4.92
C ILE A 137 -3.00 8.50 -3.67
N LEU A 138 -4.29 8.24 -3.48
CA LEU A 138 -5.00 8.54 -2.24
C LEU A 138 -5.37 7.23 -1.55
N VAL A 139 -5.14 7.18 -0.23
CA VAL A 139 -5.66 6.13 0.64
C VAL A 139 -6.76 6.80 1.47
N PRO A 140 -8.04 6.49 1.23
CA PRO A 140 -9.13 7.00 2.04
C PRO A 140 -9.11 6.32 3.42
N PRO A 141 -9.81 6.87 4.43
CA PRO A 141 -10.01 6.20 5.70
C PRO A 141 -10.59 4.80 5.52
N ALA A 142 -10.13 3.86 6.34
CA ALA A 142 -10.62 2.49 6.38
C ALA A 142 -10.78 2.02 7.83
N ARG A 143 -11.74 1.13 8.06
CA ARG A 143 -11.99 0.44 9.32
C ARG A 143 -11.23 -0.88 9.34
N ALA A 144 -10.74 -1.20 10.52
CA ALA A 144 -10.04 -2.43 10.79
C ALA A 144 -10.46 -3.03 12.12
N ARG A 145 -10.14 -4.29 12.32
CA ARG A 145 -10.40 -5.03 13.55
C ARG A 145 -9.11 -5.08 14.33
N VAL A 146 -9.21 -4.74 15.61
CA VAL A 146 -8.14 -4.90 16.58
C VAL A 146 -8.61 -5.92 17.60
N THR A 147 -7.76 -6.90 17.90
CA THR A 147 -7.94 -7.82 19.02
C THR A 147 -6.84 -7.53 20.03
N VAL A 148 -7.22 -7.18 21.26
CA VAL A 148 -6.28 -7.05 22.38
C VAL A 148 -6.25 -8.38 23.11
N CYS A 149 -5.07 -8.96 23.25
CA CYS A 149 -4.82 -10.15 24.05
C CYS A 149 -4.57 -9.68 25.50
N LEU A 150 -5.62 -9.75 26.32
CA LEU A 150 -5.49 -9.59 27.76
C LEU A 150 -4.98 -10.92 28.34
N GLU A 151 -3.86 -10.89 29.05
CA GLU A 151 -3.35 -12.03 29.82
C GLU A 151 -4.34 -12.48 30.90
#